data_AF-C2BE54-F1
#
_entry.id   AF-C2BE54-F1
#
_cell.length_a   1.000
_cell.length_b   1.000
_cell.length_c   1.000
_cell.angle_alpha   90.00
_cell.angle_beta   90.00
_cell.angle_gamma   90.00
#
_symmetry.space_group_name_H-M   'P 1'
#
loop_
_entity.id
_entity.type
_entity.pdbx_description
1 polymer ?
#
loop_
_entity_poly.entity_id
_entity_poly.type
_entity_poly.pdbx_seq_one_letter_code
_entity_poly.pdbx_strand_id
1 'polypeptide(L)' 'GIGAATQVHVRYRGLLADGQVFDQSESAEWFALDSVIEGWRTALRAMPVGARWRVVIPSAQAYGHEGAGDLTP' A
#
# COMPACT_ATOMS: atom_id res chain seq x y z
N GLY A 1 -24.59 -7.89 8.81
CA GLY A 1 -23.72 -6.80 8.38
C GLY A 1 -22.48 -7.40 7.76
N ILE A 2 -22.28 -7.20 6.45
CA ILE A 2 -21.07 -7.66 5.76
C ILE A 2 -19.91 -6.79 6.26
N GLY A 3 -19.15 -7.30 7.22
CA GLY A 3 -17.95 -6.64 7.71
C GLY A 3 -16.98 -6.49 6.56
N ALA A 4 -16.55 -5.25 6.27
CA ALA A 4 -15.49 -5.01 5.31
C ALA A 4 -14.29 -5.90 5.67
N ALA A 5 -13.63 -6.50 4.67
CA ALA A 5 -12.42 -7.27 4.91
C ALA A 5 -11.41 -6.37 5.63
N THR A 6 -11.12 -6.67 6.89
CA THR A 6 -10.17 -5.88 7.71
C THR A 6 -8.74 -6.26 7.40
N GLN A 7 -8.54 -7.39 6.73
CA GLN A 7 -7.25 -7.92 6.33
C GLN A 7 -7.19 -8.25 4.84
N VAL A 8 -6.00 -8.11 4.28
CA VAL A 8 -5.67 -8.38 2.89
C VAL A 8 -4.38 -9.19 2.81
N HIS A 9 -4.31 -10.15 1.89
CA HIS A 9 -3.12 -10.96 1.62
C HIS A 9 -2.55 -10.56 0.26
N VAL A 10 -1.39 -9.90 0.27
CA VAL A 10 -0.88 -9.24 -0.94
C VAL A 10 0.62 -9.48 -1.11
N ARG A 11 1.04 -9.49 -2.37
CA ARG A 11 2.43 -9.20 -2.76
C ARG A 11 2.48 -7.77 -3.27
N TYR A 12 3.52 -7.04 -2.91
CA TYR A 12 3.67 -5.64 -3.33
C TYR A 12 5.13 -5.29 -3.64
N ARG A 13 5.27 -4.18 -4.37
CA ARG A 13 6.54 -3.52 -4.65
C ARG A 13 6.30 -2.01 -4.64
N GLY A 14 6.89 -1.32 -3.68
CA GLY A 14 6.88 0.12 -3.54
C GLY A 14 8.02 0.76 -4.32
N LEU A 15 7.72 1.79 -5.10
CA LEU A 15 8.69 2.54 -5.89
C LEU A 15 8.61 4.03 -5.55
N LEU A 16 9.76 4.68 -5.45
CA LEU A 16 9.86 6.13 -5.49
C LEU A 16 9.55 6.64 -6.92
N ALA A 17 9.33 7.95 -7.06
CA ALA A 17 8.97 8.57 -8.33
C ALA A 17 10.05 8.41 -9.42
N ASP A 18 11.31 8.26 -9.01
CA ASP A 18 12.46 7.98 -9.88
C ASP A 18 12.61 6.50 -10.27
N GLY A 19 11.78 5.62 -9.70
CA GLY A 19 11.79 4.18 -9.96
C GLY A 19 12.65 3.35 -9.01
N GLN A 20 13.29 3.95 -8.01
CA GLN A 20 13.98 3.20 -6.97
C GLN A 20 12.99 2.40 -6.11
N VAL A 21 13.31 1.14 -5.80
CA VAL A 21 12.53 0.36 -4.83
C VAL A 21 12.87 0.83 -3.43
N PHE A 22 11.86 1.26 -2.67
CA PHE A 22 12.04 1.57 -1.24
C PHE A 22 11.59 0.42 -0.35
N ASP A 23 10.62 -0.38 -0.79
CA ASP A 23 10.09 -1.52 -0.03
C ASP A 23 9.43 -2.56 -0.96
N GLN A 24 9.49 -3.83 -0.61
CA GLN A 24 8.83 -4.91 -1.34
C GLN A 24 8.67 -6.16 -0.48
N SER A 25 7.58 -6.90 -0.71
CA SER A 25 7.40 -8.21 -0.10
C SER A 25 8.17 -9.31 -0.86
N GLU A 26 8.83 -10.22 -0.15
CA GLU A 26 9.42 -11.43 -0.76
C GLU A 26 8.36 -12.49 -1.09
N SER A 27 7.32 -12.57 -0.25
CA SER A 27 6.20 -13.50 -0.41
C SER A 27 4.88 -12.78 -0.12
N ALA A 28 3.74 -13.46 -0.22
CA ALA A 28 2.46 -12.81 0.08
C ALA A 28 2.30 -12.66 1.60
N GLU A 29 1.98 -11.47 2.07
CA GLU A 29 1.91 -11.12 3.49
C GLU A 29 0.54 -10.55 3.86
N TRP A 30 0.14 -10.75 5.12
CA TRP A 30 -1.14 -10.27 5.64
C TRP A 30 -0.99 -8.88 6.23
N PHE A 31 -1.85 -7.96 5.81
CA PHE A 31 -1.91 -6.59 6.35
C PHE A 31 -3.30 -6.30 6.87
N ALA A 32 -3.37 -5.60 8.01
CA ALA A 32 -4.61 -4.96 8.46
C ALA A 32 -4.78 -3.65 7.70
N LEU A 33 -5.95 -3.43 7.08
CA LEU A 33 -6.21 -2.23 6.27
C LEU A 33 -6.17 -0.93 7.10
N ASP A 34 -6.37 -1.01 8.40
CA ASP A 34 -6.31 0.13 9.30
C ASP A 34 -4.88 0.50 9.71
N SER A 35 -3.90 -0.37 9.46
CA SER A 35 -2.48 -0.18 9.80
C SER A 35 -1.60 0.17 8.60
N VAL A 36 -2.19 0.38 7.43
CA VAL A 36 -1.49 0.80 6.21
C VAL A 36 -1.86 2.24 5.83
N ILE A 37 -1.06 2.84 4.95
CA ILE A 37 -1.31 4.18 4.41
C ILE A 37 -2.69 4.30 3.76
N GLU A 38 -3.26 5.50 3.79
CA GLU A 38 -4.62 5.77 3.31
C GLU A 38 -4.84 5.35 1.85
N GLY A 39 -3.85 5.63 0.98
CA GLY A 39 -3.91 5.27 -0.43
C GLY A 39 -4.03 3.77 -0.65
N TRP A 40 -3.35 2.96 0.17
CA TRP A 40 -3.50 1.51 0.16
C TRP A 40 -4.88 1.07 0.63
N ARG A 41 -5.37 1.65 1.73
CA ARG A 41 -6.70 1.34 2.27
C ARG A 41 -7.79 1.59 1.24
N THR A 42 -7.70 2.68 0.48
CA THR A 42 -8.67 3.02 -0.56
C THR A 42 -8.54 2.10 -1.78
N ALA A 43 -7.32 1.89 -2.28
CA ALA A 43 -7.09 1.07 -3.46
C ALA A 43 -7.49 -0.40 -3.22
N LEU A 44 -7.06 -1.00 -2.11
CA LEU A 44 -7.28 -2.42 -1.84
C LEU A 44 -8.74 -2.76 -1.53
N ARG A 45 -9.53 -1.82 -0.96
CA ARG A 45 -10.98 -2.02 -0.81
C ARG A 45 -11.72 -2.05 -2.15
N ALA A 46 -11.20 -1.36 -3.17
CA ALA A 46 -11.78 -1.34 -4.51
C ALA A 46 -11.23 -2.45 -5.42
N MET A 47 -10.14 -3.11 -5.01
CA MET A 47 -9.41 -4.06 -5.83
C MET A 47 -10.01 -5.48 -5.71
N PRO A 48 -10.46 -6.09 -6.83
CA PRO A 48 -10.93 -7.48 -6.80
C PRO A 48 -9.81 -8.46 -6.42
N VAL A 49 -10.14 -9.49 -5.66
CA VAL A 49 -9.20 -10.57 -5.31
C VAL A 49 -8.63 -11.21 -6.58
N GLY A 50 -7.31 -11.39 -6.62
CA GLY A 50 -6.58 -11.95 -7.76
C GLY A 50 -6.16 -10.92 -8.82
N ALA A 51 -6.60 -9.66 -8.71
CA ALA A 51 -6.14 -8.60 -9.59
C ALA A 51 -4.68 -8.21 -9.32
N ARG A 52 -4.08 -7.47 -10.26
CA ARG A 52 -2.80 -6.77 -10.08
C ARG A 52 -2.96 -5.33 -10.57
N TRP A 53 -2.76 -4.36 -9.68
CA TRP A 53 -2.86 -2.94 -9.99
C TRP A 53 -1.51 -2.25 -9.83
N ARG A 54 -1.28 -1.20 -10.63
CA ARG A 54 -0.27 -0.17 -10.35
C ARG A 54 -1.02 1.03 -9.79
N VAL A 55 -0.72 1.41 -8.56
CA VAL A 55 -1.37 2.52 -7.87
C VAL A 55 -0.35 3.63 -7.68
N VAL A 56 -0.68 4.84 -8.10
CA VAL A 56 0.11 6.04 -7.82
C VAL A 56 -0.58 6.76 -6.67
N ILE A 57 0.13 6.92 -5.56
CA ILE A 57 -0.43 7.47 -4.32
C ILE A 57 0.20 8.84 -4.07
N PRO A 58 -0.60 9.93 -4.00
CA PRO A 58 -0.10 11.23 -3.60
C PRO A 58 0.52 11.18 -2.19
N SER A 59 1.57 11.95 -1.94
CA SER A 59 2.27 11.97 -0.64
C SER A 59 1.30 12.16 0.54
N ALA A 60 0.29 13.02 0.42
CA ALA A 60 -0.71 13.26 1.47
C ALA A 60 -1.51 12.01 1.90
N GLN A 61 -1.61 10.99 1.04
CA GLN A 61 -2.26 9.70 1.32
C GLN A 61 -1.25 8.57 1.60
N ALA A 62 0.04 8.92 1.65
CA ALA A 62 1.16 8.04 1.95
C ALA A 62 1.81 8.49 3.27
N TYR A 63 3.01 9.06 3.21
CA TYR A 63 3.79 9.47 4.38
C TYR A 63 3.78 11.00 4.63
N GLY A 64 3.00 11.74 3.84
CA GLY A 64 2.87 13.19 3.98
C GLY A 64 4.19 13.95 3.80
N HIS A 65 4.24 15.16 4.36
CA HIS A 65 5.44 16.00 4.39
C HIS A 65 6.49 15.47 5.37
N GLU A 66 6.07 14.73 6.40
CA GLU A 66 6.96 14.17 7.43
C GLU A 66 7.81 13.01 6.89
N GLY A 67 7.32 12.32 5.85
CA GLY A 67 8.01 11.17 5.30
C GLY A 67 7.99 9.97 6.25
N ALA A 68 8.85 8.99 5.97
CA ALA A 68 8.99 7.78 6.77
C ALA A 68 10.46 7.45 7.03
N GLY A 69 11.16 8.37 7.70
CA GLY A 69 12.60 8.24 7.93
C GLY A 69 13.35 8.03 6.62
N ASP A 70 14.23 7.03 6.58
CA ASP A 70 15.07 6.74 5.41
C ASP A 70 14.29 6.14 4.20
N LEU A 71 12.98 5.88 4.34
CA LEU A 71 12.14 5.33 3.26
C LEU A 71 11.67 6.39 2.25
N THR A 72 11.75 7.67 2.62
CA THR A 72 11.35 8.80 1.77
C THR A 72 12.51 9.78 1.66
N PRO A 73 12.85 10.28 0.46
CA PRO A 73 13.87 11.31 0.30
C PRO A 73 13.61 12.58 1.13
#